data_AF-A0A7X4AS60-F1
#
_entry.id   AF-A0A7X4AS60-F1
#
_cell.length_a   1.000
_cell.length_b   1.000
_cell.length_c   1.000
_cell.angle_alpha   90.00
_cell.angle_beta   90.00
_cell.angle_gamma   90.00
#
_symmetry.space_group_name_H-M   'P 1'
#
loop_
_entity.id
_entity.type
_entity.pdbx_description
1 polymer ?
#
loop_
_entity_poly.entity_id
_entity_poly.type
_entity_poly.pdbx_seq_one_letter_code
_entity_poly.pdbx_strand_id
1 'polypeptide(L)'
;MAIRVRTEEQRVADDKFLREFGGRLRRIREIRGIAQGEFSRMLGCSQTFMSLVESGKSQLSLCLFREACRILKIDANYLLGRKRMKK
;
A
#
# COMPACT_ATOMS: atom_id res chain seq x y z
N MET A 1 -0.28 33.02 3.37
CA MET A 1 -0.94 31.72 3.16
C MET A 1 -0.70 30.85 4.38
N ALA A 2 -1.74 30.44 5.10
CA ALA A 2 -1.58 29.51 6.22
C ALA A 2 -1.36 28.10 5.67
N ILE A 3 -0.20 27.49 5.94
CA ILE A 3 0.01 26.07 5.70
C ILE A 3 -0.92 25.33 6.65
N ARG A 4 -1.98 24.70 6.13
CA ARG A 4 -2.91 23.92 6.93
C ARG A 4 -2.19 22.65 7.39
N VAL A 5 -1.68 22.67 8.63
CA VAL A 5 -1.06 21.51 9.26
C VAL A 5 -2.16 20.47 9.55
N ARG A 6 -1.86 19.18 9.36
CA ARG A 6 -2.81 18.10 9.70
C ARG A 6 -3.06 18.10 11.21
N THR A 7 -4.33 18.01 11.60
CA THR A 7 -4.78 17.80 12.99
C THR A 7 -4.36 16.42 13.51
N GLU A 8 -4.38 16.24 14.84
CA GLU A 8 -4.02 14.97 15.46
C GLU A 8 -4.99 13.85 15.05
N GLU A 9 -6.29 14.16 14.99
CA GLU A 9 -7.32 13.23 14.52
C GLU A 9 -7.07 12.79 13.07
N GLN A 10 -6.64 13.71 12.21
CA GLN A 10 -6.29 13.39 10.83
C GLN A 10 -5.08 12.45 10.75
N ARG A 11 -4.05 12.65 11.58
CA ARG A 11 -2.89 11.76 11.62
C ARG A 11 -3.27 10.36 12.06
N VAL A 12 -4.08 10.22 13.12
CA VAL A 12 -4.55 8.91 13.59
C VAL A 12 -5.35 8.18 12.50
N ALA A 13 -6.21 8.90 11.77
CA ALA A 13 -6.97 8.34 10.66
C ALA A 13 -6.07 7.90 9.50
N ASP A 14 -5.07 8.71 9.14
CA ASP A 14 -4.10 8.40 8.10
C ASP A 14 -3.27 7.15 8.47
N ASP A 15 -2.79 7.06 9.71
CA ASP A 15 -2.03 5.92 10.22
C ASP A 15 -2.85 4.63 10.19
N LYS A 16 -4.14 4.71 10.58
CA LYS A 16 -5.06 3.57 10.48
C LYS A 16 -5.24 3.16 9.03
N PHE A 17 -5.46 4.11 8.13
CA PHE A 17 -5.62 3.86 6.71
C PHE A 17 -4.37 3.18 6.11
N LEU A 18 -3.16 3.65 6.44
CA LEU A 18 -1.91 3.08 5.94
C LEU A 18 -1.69 1.64 6.40
N ARG A 19 -2.01 1.32 7.67
CA ARG A 19 -1.95 -0.07 8.16
C ARG A 19 -2.88 -0.99 7.40
N GLU A 20 -4.11 -0.56 7.16
CA GLU A 20 -5.08 -1.37 6.41
C GLU A 20 -4.71 -1.51 4.93
N PHE A 21 -4.22 -0.43 4.32
CA PHE A 21 -3.72 -0.43 2.94
C PHE A 21 -2.55 -1.41 2.79
N GLY A 22 -1.55 -1.32 3.67
CA GLY A 22 -0.38 -2.21 3.68
C GLY A 22 -0.78 -3.67 3.84
N GLY A 23 -1.72 -3.96 4.75
CA GLY A 23 -2.27 -5.31 4.93
C GLY A 23 -2.98 -5.85 3.69
N ARG A 24 -3.75 -5.02 2.97
CA ARG A 24 -4.40 -5.42 1.70
C ARG A 24 -3.38 -5.68 0.60
N LEU A 25 -2.34 -4.86 0.51
CA LEU A 25 -1.25 -5.03 -0.45
C LEU A 25 -0.51 -6.35 -0.22
N ARG A 26 -0.09 -6.60 1.02
CA ARG A 26 0.56 -7.84 1.46
C ARG A 26 -0.28 -9.06 1.12
N ARG A 27 -1.57 -9.04 1.47
CA ARG A 27 -2.48 -10.16 1.21
C ARG A 27 -2.56 -10.51 -0.27
N ILE A 28 -2.69 -9.52 -1.15
CA ILE A 28 -2.78 -9.79 -2.60
C ILE A 28 -1.45 -10.30 -3.12
N ARG A 29 -0.33 -9.74 -2.69
CA ARG A 29 1.00 -10.24 -3.03
C ARG A 29 1.14 -11.73 -2.68
N GLU A 30 0.74 -12.10 -1.47
CA GLU A 30 0.77 -13.49 -0.99
C GLU A 30 -0.18 -14.41 -1.78
N ILE A 31 -1.40 -13.96 -2.09
CA ILE A 31 -2.34 -14.70 -2.96
C ILE A 31 -1.77 -14.94 -4.36
N ARG A 32 -0.96 -14.00 -4.88
CA ARG A 32 -0.27 -14.14 -6.16
C ARG A 32 1.00 -14.99 -6.07
N GLY A 33 1.37 -15.48 -4.88
CA GLY A 33 2.56 -16.30 -4.68
C GLY A 33 3.88 -15.53 -4.83
N ILE A 34 3.86 -14.20 -4.74
CA ILE A 34 5.05 -13.37 -4.96
C ILE A 34 5.74 -13.11 -3.62
N ALA A 35 7.04 -13.39 -3.52
CA ALA A 35 7.81 -13.07 -2.32
C ALA A 35 7.97 -11.55 -2.16
N GLN A 36 8.10 -11.06 -0.92
CA GLN A 36 8.22 -9.61 -0.67
C GLN A 36 9.44 -8.99 -1.39
N GLY A 37 10.59 -9.68 -1.34
CA GLY A 37 11.81 -9.25 -2.04
C GLY A 37 11.71 -9.30 -3.56
N GLU A 38 10.94 -10.25 -4.11
CA GLU A 38 10.65 -10.29 -5.54
C GLU A 38 9.78 -9.10 -5.95
N PHE A 39 8.69 -8.86 -5.21
CA PHE A 39 7.79 -7.76 -5.46
C PHE A 39 8.49 -6.39 -5.39
N SER A 40 9.38 -6.20 -4.41
CA SER A 40 10.15 -4.96 -4.31
C SER A 40 11.09 -4.77 -5.50
N ARG A 41 11.73 -5.85 -6.00
CA ARG A 41 12.55 -5.78 -7.22
C ARG A 41 11.71 -5.42 -8.45
N MET A 42 10.52 -6.02 -8.62
CA MET A 42 9.61 -5.69 -9.72
C MET A 42 9.16 -4.23 -9.68
N LEU A 43 9.00 -3.66 -8.49
CA LEU A 43 8.67 -2.25 -8.27
C LEU A 43 9.87 -1.30 -8.34
N GLY A 44 11.10 -1.82 -8.44
CA GLY A 44 12.31 -0.99 -8.42
C GLY A 44 12.57 -0.30 -7.08
N CYS A 45 12.17 -0.91 -5.96
CA CYS A 45 12.38 -0.38 -4.61
C CYS A 45 13.07 -1.40 -3.68
N SER A 46 13.49 -0.95 -2.49
CA SER A 46 14.09 -1.85 -1.50
C SER A 46 13.04 -2.74 -0.82
N GLN A 47 13.47 -3.93 -0.40
CA GLN A 47 12.61 -4.85 0.38
C GLN A 47 12.24 -4.24 1.74
N THR A 48 13.17 -3.50 2.39
CA THR A 48 12.90 -2.77 3.63
C THR A 48 11.79 -1.73 3.46
N PHE A 49 11.83 -0.96 2.37
CA PHE A 49 10.75 -0.02 2.06
C PHE A 49 9.42 -0.75 1.88
N MET A 50 9.42 -1.88 1.16
CA MET A 50 8.21 -2.69 1.01
C MET A 50 7.65 -3.20 2.34
N SER A 51 8.52 -3.63 3.26
CA SER A 51 8.14 -4.03 4.61
C SER A 51 7.50 -2.88 5.41
N LEU A 52 8.05 -1.67 5.30
CA LEU A 52 7.46 -0.48 5.93
C LEU A 52 6.10 -0.12 5.34
N VAL A 53 5.93 -0.23 4.01
CA VAL A 53 4.65 -0.01 3.33
C VAL A 53 3.62 -1.06 3.77
N GLU A 54 3.97 -2.35 3.74
CA GLU A 54 3.06 -3.44 4.12
C GLU A 54 2.66 -3.40 5.60
N SER A 55 3.49 -2.80 6.46
CA SER A 55 3.18 -2.56 7.88
C SER A 55 2.51 -1.21 8.15
N GLY A 56 2.28 -0.39 7.12
CA GLY A 56 1.66 0.93 7.24
C GLY A 56 2.55 2.01 7.85
N LYS A 57 3.86 1.75 7.99
CA LYS A 57 4.86 2.69 8.53
C LYS A 57 5.42 3.64 7.47
N SER A 58 5.11 3.41 6.19
CA SER A 58 5.52 4.28 5.09
C SER A 58 4.43 4.37 4.02
N GLN A 59 4.39 5.50 3.32
CA GLN A 59 3.48 5.74 2.22
C GLN A 59 4.08 5.20 0.91
N LEU A 60 3.24 4.61 0.08
CA LEU A 60 3.60 4.24 -1.28
C LEU A 60 3.38 5.44 -2.21
N SER A 61 4.38 5.82 -3.01
CA SER A 61 4.19 6.88 -4.00
C SER A 61 3.15 6.47 -5.05
N LEU A 62 2.49 7.45 -5.67
CA LEU A 62 1.45 7.18 -6.66
C LEU A 62 1.96 6.37 -7.87
N CYS A 63 3.20 6.61 -8.29
CA CYS A 63 3.84 5.86 -9.38
C CYS A 63 4.02 4.38 -9.01
N LEU A 64 4.53 4.11 -7.81
CA LEU A 64 4.70 2.73 -7.32
C LEU A 64 3.34 2.06 -7.06
N PHE A 65 2.34 2.81 -6.59
CA PHE A 65 0.98 2.31 -6.42
C PHE A 65 0.36 1.85 -7.74
N ARG A 66 0.50 2.66 -8.81
CA ARG A 66 0.03 2.29 -10.15
C ARG A 66 0.70 1.01 -10.63
N GLU A 67 2.01 0.90 -10.44
CA GLU A 67 2.76 -0.28 -10.89
C GLU A 67 2.43 -1.53 -10.06
N ALA A 68 2.23 -1.36 -8.75
CA ALA A 68 1.76 -2.43 -7.87
C ALA A 68 0.42 -2.99 -8.34
N CYS A 69 -0.52 -2.13 -8.74
CA CYS A 69 -1.81 -2.57 -9.30
C CYS A 69 -1.63 -3.38 -10.60
N ARG A 70 -0.71 -2.98 -11.47
CA ARG A 70 -0.40 -3.68 -12.73
C ARG A 70 0.22 -5.05 -12.48
N ILE A 71 1.28 -5.11 -11.67
CA ILE A 71 2.00 -6.35 -11.33
C ILE A 71 1.05 -7.35 -10.66
N LEU A 72 0.29 -6.88 -9.67
CA LEU A 72 -0.64 -7.73 -8.92
C LEU A 72 -1.96 -7.97 -9.67
N LYS A 73 -2.14 -7.38 -10.87
CA LYS A 73 -3.36 -7.41 -11.70
C LYS A 73 -4.62 -7.24 -10.84
N ILE A 74 -4.68 -6.14 -10.07
CA ILE A 74 -5.75 -5.86 -9.11
C ILE A 74 -6.34 -4.47 -9.32
N ASP A 75 -7.61 -4.33 -8.97
CA ASP A 75 -8.33 -3.06 -9.00
C ASP A 75 -7.88 -2.14 -7.85
N ALA A 76 -7.59 -0.87 -8.15
CA ALA A 76 -7.16 0.12 -7.17
C ALA A 76 -8.17 0.31 -6.02
N ASN A 77 -9.48 0.18 -6.28
CA ASN A 77 -10.51 0.29 -5.26
C ASN A 77 -10.38 -0.80 -4.19
N TYR A 78 -9.83 -1.96 -4.52
CA TYR A 78 -9.57 -2.98 -3.51
C TYR A 78 -8.47 -2.51 -2.54
N LEU A 79 -7.33 -2.06 -3.06
CA LEU A 79 -6.23 -1.58 -2.21
C LEU A 79 -6.63 -0.35 -1.38
N LEU A 80 -7.46 0.52 -1.95
CA LEU A 80 -8.05 1.68 -1.28
C LEU A 80 -9.20 1.33 -0.30
N GLY A 81 -9.58 0.06 -0.17
CA GLY A 81 -10.61 -0.39 0.77
C GLY A 81 -12.06 -0.08 0.35
N ARG A 82 -12.27 0.36 -0.89
CA ARG A 82 -13.60 0.70 -1.45
C ARG A 82 -14.36 -0.50 -2.01
N LYS A 83 -13.67 -1.63 -2.22
CA LYS A 83 -14.25 -2.87 -2.80
C LYS A 83 -13.76 -4.09 -2.04
N ARG A 84 -14.63 -5.09 -1.85
CA ARG A 84 -14.27 -6.42 -1.33
C ARG A 84 -13.81 -7.33 -2.48
N MET A 85 -12.82 -8.20 -2.24
CA MET A 85 -12.48 -9.26 -3.20
C MET A 85 -13.72 -10.13 -3.42
N LYS A 86 -14.08 -10.36 -4.69
CA LYS A 86 -14.98 -11.46 -5.03
C LYS A 86 -14.13 -12.74 -4.97
N LYS A 87 -14.62 -13.74 -4.23
CA LYS A 87 -14.03 -15.08 -4.19
C LYS A 87 -14.08 -15.71 -5.57
#